data_AF-A0A7S1MDT9-F1
#
_entry.id   AF-A0A7S1MDT9-F1
#
_cell.length_a   1.000
_cell.length_b   1.000
_cell.length_c   1.000
_cell.angle_alpha   90.00
_cell.angle_beta   90.00
_cell.angle_gamma   90.00
#
_symmetry.space_group_name_H-M   'P 1'
#
loop_
_entity.id
_entity.type
_entity.pdbx_description
1 polymer ?
#
loop_
_entity_poly.entity_id
_entity_poly.type
_entity_poly.pdbx_seq_one_letter_code
_entity_poly.pdbx_strand_id
1 'polypeptide(L)'
;HLRYKFRRLFFVPGNHDLWVHSDEEKQTPDSFAKLFCLLKLCDELDVDVGAAPLCSDVFVVPLFSWYNAWFDKFDPFPDPSRKFHPGCKWGRLDPDLQVWKFFLSLNEARLRLPYHGSVITFSHFL
;
A
#
# COMPACT_ATOMS: atom_id res chain seq x y z
N HIS A 1 -0.09 -10.08 20.59
CA HIS A 1 -1.30 -10.30 19.76
C HIS A 1 -2.13 -9.02 19.65
N LEU A 2 -1.96 -8.24 18.57
CA LEU A 2 -2.81 -7.06 18.32
C LEU A 2 -4.27 -7.45 18.00
N ARG A 3 -4.47 -8.59 17.35
CA ARG A 3 -5.79 -9.06 16.88
C ARG A 3 -6.83 -9.24 17.98
N TYR A 4 -6.42 -9.69 19.16
CA TYR A 4 -7.35 -9.83 20.28
C TYR A 4 -7.69 -8.49 20.96
N LYS A 5 -7.03 -7.40 20.57
CA LYS A 5 -7.28 -6.05 21.11
C LYS A 5 -8.24 -5.24 20.25
N PHE A 6 -8.47 -5.63 18.98
CA PHE A 6 -9.29 -4.91 18.03
C PHE A 6 -10.32 -5.84 17.40
N ARG A 7 -11.55 -5.34 17.21
CA ARG A 7 -12.62 -6.10 16.56
C ARG A 7 -12.30 -6.44 15.11
N ARG A 8 -11.63 -5.53 14.40
CA ARG A 8 -11.26 -5.66 12.99
C ARG A 8 -10.00 -4.84 12.74
N LEU A 9 -9.12 -5.33 11.88
CA LEU A 9 -7.86 -4.67 11.53
C LEU A 9 -7.83 -4.46 10.03
N PHE A 10 -7.53 -3.23 9.63
CA PHE A 10 -7.28 -2.88 8.24
C PHE A 10 -5.82 -2.47 8.08
N PHE A 11 -5.20 -2.84 6.97
CA PHE A 11 -3.79 -2.58 6.71
C PHE A 11 -3.58 -2.02 5.30
N VAL A 12 -2.69 -1.03 5.20
CA VAL A 12 -2.11 -0.53 3.95
C VAL A 12 -0.59 -0.48 4.11
N PRO A 13 0.18 -1.08 3.19
CA PRO A 13 1.63 -1.06 3.28
C PRO A 13 2.17 0.34 2.97
N GLY A 14 3.12 0.78 3.78
CA GLY A 14 3.96 1.95 3.54
C GLY A 14 5.29 1.60 2.87
N ASN A 15 6.20 2.57 2.83
CA ASN A 15 7.50 2.37 2.21
C ASN A 15 8.40 1.42 3.01
N HIS A 16 8.40 1.58 4.33
CA HIS A 16 9.21 0.75 5.24
C HIS A 16 8.82 -0.73 5.15
N ASP A 17 7.53 -1.02 5.01
CA ASP A 17 7.03 -2.39 4.83
C ASP A 17 7.60 -3.06 3.57
N LEU A 18 7.97 -2.28 2.55
CA LEU A 18 8.42 -2.76 1.25
C LEU A 18 9.93 -2.64 1.04
N TRP A 19 10.70 -2.25 2.07
CA TRP A 19 12.15 -2.31 2.01
C TRP A 19 12.61 -3.76 2.00
N VAL A 20 13.39 -4.13 0.99
CA VAL A 20 14.06 -5.43 0.95
C VAL A 20 15.37 -5.32 1.71
N HIS A 21 15.46 -6.04 2.83
CA HIS A 21 16.71 -6.17 3.58
C HIS A 21 17.59 -7.28 3.00
N SER A 22 18.92 -7.15 3.16
CA SER A 22 19.90 -8.05 2.55
C SER A 22 19.76 -9.52 2.99
N ASP A 23 19.25 -9.76 4.20
CA ASP A 23 18.96 -11.08 4.76
C ASP A 23 17.65 -11.69 4.24
N GLU A 24 16.74 -10.86 3.71
CA GLU A 24 15.45 -11.27 3.16
C GLU A 24 15.47 -11.50 1.64
N GLU A 25 16.52 -11.04 0.93
CA GLU A 25 16.59 -11.05 -0.55
C GLU A 25 16.33 -12.42 -1.18
N LYS A 26 16.66 -13.52 -0.50
CA LYS A 26 16.38 -14.87 -1.01
C LYS A 26 14.89 -15.22 -1.04
N GLN A 27 14.11 -14.65 -0.12
CA GLN A 27 12.67 -14.92 0.05
C GLN A 27 11.84 -13.87 -0.69
N THR A 28 12.26 -12.60 -0.57
CA THR A 28 11.64 -11.44 -1.21
C THR A 28 12.70 -10.70 -2.01
N PRO A 29 13.00 -11.11 -3.25
CA PRO A 29 14.09 -10.52 -4.05
C PRO A 29 13.85 -9.06 -4.44
N ASP A 30 12.60 -8.62 -4.45
CA ASP A 30 12.19 -7.26 -4.74
C ASP A 30 11.00 -6.83 -3.88
N SER A 31 10.66 -5.54 -3.95
CA SER A 31 9.58 -4.92 -3.19
C SER A 31 8.19 -5.41 -3.63
N PHE A 32 8.04 -5.94 -4.85
CA PHE A 32 6.78 -6.54 -5.28
C PHE A 32 6.57 -7.92 -4.64
N ALA A 33 7.60 -8.76 -4.64
CA ALA A 33 7.57 -10.04 -3.92
C ALA A 33 7.27 -9.81 -2.44
N LYS A 34 7.92 -8.82 -1.81
CA LYS A 34 7.63 -8.45 -0.42
C LYS A 34 6.19 -7.99 -0.22
N LEU A 35 5.67 -7.14 -1.10
CA LEU A 35 4.26 -6.72 -1.07
C LEU A 35 3.31 -7.92 -1.10
N PHE A 36 3.46 -8.83 -2.06
CA PHE A 36 2.57 -9.98 -2.18
C PHE A 36 2.69 -10.95 -1.00
N CYS A 37 3.90 -11.15 -0.45
CA CYS A 37 4.09 -11.91 0.79
C CYS A 37 3.35 -11.27 1.98
N LEU A 38 3.40 -9.94 2.12
CA LEU A 38 2.67 -9.21 3.16
C LEU A 38 1.16 -9.30 2.99
N LEU A 39 0.64 -9.17 1.77
CA LEU A 39 -0.79 -9.31 1.50
C LEU A 39 -1.28 -10.73 1.80
N LYS A 40 -0.48 -11.75 1.44
CA LYS A 40 -0.77 -13.15 1.80
C LYS A 40 -0.76 -13.36 3.32
N LEU A 41 0.20 -12.77 4.02
CA LEU A 41 0.26 -12.84 5.48
C LEU A 41 -0.95 -12.14 6.11
N CYS A 42 -1.41 -11.01 5.56
CA CYS A 42 -2.62 -10.36 6.03
C CYS A 42 -3.86 -11.26 5.88
N ASP A 43 -3.97 -11.97 4.76
CA ASP A 43 -5.05 -12.95 4.52
C ASP A 43 -4.99 -14.14 5.49
N GLU A 44 -3.83 -14.78 5.64
CA GLU A 44 -3.60 -15.88 6.61
C GLU A 44 -3.90 -15.47 8.04
N LEU A 45 -3.67 -14.20 8.32
CA LEU A 45 -4.01 -13.61 9.57
C LEU A 45 -5.53 -13.38 9.62
N ASP A 46 -6.25 -12.79 8.67
CA ASP A 46 -7.58 -12.13 8.82
C ASP A 46 -7.42 -10.62 9.12
N VAL A 47 -6.54 -9.96 8.37
CA VAL A 47 -6.35 -8.51 8.34
C VAL A 47 -6.83 -8.01 6.98
N ASP A 48 -7.75 -7.07 6.96
CA ASP A 48 -8.34 -6.57 5.74
C ASP A 48 -7.39 -5.62 4.99
N VAL A 49 -7.05 -6.00 3.76
CA VAL A 49 -6.33 -5.17 2.78
C VAL A 49 -7.23 -4.77 1.59
N GLY A 50 -8.52 -5.09 1.72
CA GLY A 50 -9.57 -4.85 0.74
C GLY A 50 -10.78 -4.15 1.37
N ALA A 51 -11.72 -3.76 0.53
CA ALA A 51 -12.94 -3.12 0.99
C ALA A 51 -13.78 -4.08 1.84
N ALA A 52 -14.25 -3.63 2.99
CA ALA A 52 -15.13 -4.42 3.83
C ALA A 52 -16.13 -3.59 4.64
N PRO A 53 -17.34 -4.14 4.90
CA PRO A 53 -18.31 -3.47 5.75
C PRO A 53 -17.86 -3.48 7.21
N LEU A 54 -17.90 -2.33 7.86
CA LEU A 54 -17.66 -2.19 9.30
C LEU A 54 -18.96 -2.41 10.09
N CYS A 55 -20.07 -1.85 9.60
CA CYS A 55 -21.44 -2.07 10.06
C CYS A 55 -22.43 -1.85 8.91
N SER A 56 -23.72 -2.02 9.16
CA SER A 56 -24.78 -1.62 8.23
C SER A 56 -24.53 -0.16 7.82
N ASP A 57 -24.32 0.09 6.53
CA ASP A 57 -24.11 1.41 5.93
C ASP A 57 -22.75 2.09 6.14
N VAL A 58 -21.72 1.39 6.64
CA VAL A 58 -20.35 1.92 6.65
C VAL A 58 -19.37 0.90 6.09
N PHE A 59 -18.64 1.32 5.05
CA PHE A 59 -17.55 0.56 4.44
C PHE A 59 -16.22 1.23 4.72
N VAL A 60 -15.22 0.41 5.04
CA VAL A 60 -13.82 0.82 5.05
C VAL A 60 -13.18 0.28 3.78
N VAL A 61 -12.51 1.16 3.03
CA VAL A 61 -11.90 0.84 1.74
C VAL A 61 -10.42 1.27 1.78
N PRO A 62 -9.52 0.36 2.21
CA PRO A 62 -8.09 0.60 2.13
C PRO A 62 -7.67 0.78 0.66
N LEU A 63 -6.90 1.83 0.38
CA LEU A 63 -6.39 2.13 -0.96
C LEU A 63 -4.87 2.04 -1.01
N PHE A 64 -4.40 1.36 -2.06
CA PHE A 64 -2.98 1.29 -2.39
C PHE A 64 -2.54 2.59 -3.05
N SER A 65 -1.43 3.14 -2.61
CA SER A 65 -0.88 4.39 -3.13
C SER A 65 0.64 4.32 -3.09
N TRP A 66 1.29 5.19 -3.85
CA TRP A 66 2.74 5.39 -3.79
C TRP A 66 3.09 6.82 -4.19
N TYR A 67 4.28 7.27 -3.83
CA TYR A 67 4.81 8.57 -4.22
C TYR A 67 4.79 8.74 -5.74
N ASN A 68 4.26 9.88 -6.17
CA ASN A 68 4.38 10.34 -7.53
C ASN A 68 5.47 11.41 -7.59
N ALA A 69 6.54 11.18 -8.36
CA ALA A 69 7.67 12.11 -8.48
C ALA A 69 7.27 13.52 -8.98
N TRP A 70 6.10 13.66 -9.61
CA TRP A 70 5.57 14.94 -10.06
C TRP A 70 4.92 15.76 -8.95
N PHE A 71 4.49 15.13 -7.85
CA PHE A 71 3.86 15.83 -6.74
C PHE A 71 4.82 16.84 -6.11
N ASP A 72 6.07 16.44 -5.92
CA ASP A 72 7.12 17.27 -5.32
C ASP A 72 7.66 18.34 -6.30
N LYS A 73 7.36 18.25 -7.60
CA LYS A 73 7.81 19.27 -8.58
C LYS A 73 7.20 20.65 -8.32
N PHE A 74 6.02 20.67 -7.71
CA PHE A 74 5.32 21.89 -7.33
C PHE A 74 5.54 22.25 -5.85
N ASP A 75 6.34 21.48 -5.13
CA ASP A 75 6.73 21.81 -3.76
C ASP A 75 7.58 23.09 -3.78
N PRO A 76 7.18 24.17 -3.09
CA PRO A 76 8.01 25.37 -2.98
C PRO A 76 9.33 25.12 -2.22
N PHE A 77 9.45 24.00 -1.51
CA PHE A 77 10.63 23.57 -0.74
C PHE A 77 11.02 22.11 -1.09
N PRO A 78 11.44 21.83 -2.33
CA PRO A 78 11.75 20.46 -2.73
C PRO A 78 12.92 19.94 -1.90
N ASP A 79 12.78 18.74 -1.33
CA ASP A 79 13.89 18.05 -0.67
C ASP A 79 14.83 17.45 -1.73
N PRO A 80 16.03 18.01 -1.94
CA PRO A 80 16.95 17.56 -2.99
C PRO A 80 17.59 16.21 -2.66
N SER A 81 17.46 15.72 -1.43
CA SER A 81 18.00 14.44 -0.96
C SER A 81 16.99 13.29 -1.07
N ARG A 82 15.75 13.59 -1.44
CA ARG A 82 14.63 12.65 -1.47
C ARG A 82 14.70 11.69 -2.65
N LYS A 83 15.69 10.80 -2.62
CA LYS A 83 15.70 9.60 -3.45
C LYS A 83 14.90 8.51 -2.76
N PHE A 84 14.26 7.63 -3.53
CA PHE A 84 13.69 6.41 -2.97
C PHE A 84 14.74 5.69 -2.13
N HIS A 85 14.33 5.22 -0.95
CA HIS A 85 15.23 4.50 -0.08
C HIS A 85 15.81 3.29 -0.83
N PRO A 86 17.11 2.97 -0.72
CA PRO A 86 17.75 1.89 -1.49
C PRO A 86 17.13 0.50 -1.26
N GLY A 87 16.42 0.33 -0.14
CA GLY A 87 15.66 -0.89 0.15
C GLY A 87 14.43 -1.07 -0.76
N CYS A 88 13.90 -0.02 -1.37
CA CYS A 88 12.84 -0.13 -2.36
C CYS A 88 13.41 -0.59 -3.70
N LYS A 89 13.14 -1.84 -4.07
CA LYS A 89 13.64 -2.49 -5.28
C LYS A 89 12.45 -2.84 -6.18
N TRP A 90 12.31 -2.18 -7.32
CA TRP A 90 11.12 -2.28 -8.19
C TRP A 90 11.35 -3.11 -9.47
N GLY A 91 12.36 -3.98 -9.45
CA GLY A 91 12.72 -4.81 -10.60
C GLY A 91 13.00 -3.96 -11.85
N ARG A 92 12.10 -4.05 -12.84
CA ARG A 92 12.21 -3.34 -14.12
C ARG A 92 11.40 -2.05 -14.20
N LEU A 93 10.55 -1.76 -13.20
CA LEU A 93 9.73 -0.57 -13.22
C LEU A 93 10.54 0.66 -12.84
N ASP A 94 10.32 1.74 -13.56
CA ASP A 94 10.83 3.06 -13.24
C ASP A 94 10.16 3.56 -11.94
N PRO A 95 10.95 3.81 -10.86
CA PRO A 95 10.41 4.24 -9.58
C PRO A 95 9.61 5.54 -9.64
N ASP A 96 10.02 6.49 -10.49
CA ASP A 96 9.42 7.81 -10.59
C ASP A 96 8.17 7.80 -11.49
N LEU A 97 8.18 6.99 -12.55
CA LEU A 97 7.18 7.07 -13.61
C LEU A 97 6.11 5.96 -13.58
N GLN A 98 6.40 4.83 -12.96
CA GLN A 98 5.59 3.62 -13.13
C GLN A 98 5.10 2.99 -11.82
N VAL A 99 5.87 3.05 -10.72
CA VAL A 99 5.48 2.36 -9.47
C VAL A 99 4.15 2.87 -8.93
N TRP A 100 3.93 4.19 -8.87
CA TRP A 100 2.65 4.74 -8.42
C TRP A 100 1.46 4.33 -9.28
N LYS A 101 1.66 4.16 -10.60
CA LYS A 101 0.61 3.66 -11.50
C LYS A 101 0.27 2.22 -11.21
N PHE A 102 1.26 1.39 -10.90
CA PHE A 102 1.04 0.02 -10.46
C PHE A 102 0.16 0.00 -9.19
N PHE A 103 0.51 0.75 -8.14
CA PHE A 103 -0.29 0.81 -6.90
C PHE A 103 -1.71 1.34 -7.16
N LEU A 104 -1.86 2.36 -8.00
CA LEU A 104 -3.18 2.89 -8.37
C LEU A 104 -4.03 1.81 -9.08
N SER A 105 -3.43 1.04 -9.98
CA SER A 105 -4.12 -0.04 -10.70
C SER A 105 -4.66 -1.14 -9.80
N LEU A 106 -4.05 -1.36 -8.63
CA LEU A 106 -4.54 -2.33 -7.64
C LEU A 106 -5.92 -1.91 -7.09
N ASN A 107 -6.28 -0.64 -7.13
CA ASN A 107 -7.55 -0.15 -6.59
C ASN A 107 -8.73 -0.31 -7.55
N GLU A 108 -8.48 -0.52 -8.85
CA GLU A 108 -9.50 -0.51 -9.91
C GLU A 108 -10.70 -1.41 -9.61
N ALA A 109 -10.43 -2.66 -9.18
CA ALA A 109 -11.50 -3.61 -8.86
C ALA A 109 -12.35 -3.15 -7.65
N ARG A 110 -11.74 -2.46 -6.69
CA ARG A 110 -12.39 -1.98 -5.46
C ARG A 110 -13.30 -0.79 -5.77
N LEU A 111 -12.82 0.15 -6.59
CA LEU A 111 -13.56 1.37 -6.94
C LEU A 111 -14.83 1.11 -7.77
N ARG A 112 -14.96 -0.07 -8.39
CA ARG A 112 -16.13 -0.46 -9.20
C ARG A 112 -17.23 -1.13 -8.38
N LEU A 113 -17.00 -1.40 -7.10
CA LEU A 113 -18.00 -2.04 -6.25
C LEU A 113 -19.13 -1.04 -5.91
N PRO A 114 -20.40 -1.46 -5.93
CA PRO A 114 -21.50 -0.63 -5.49
C PRO A 114 -21.49 -0.56 -3.96
N TYR A 115 -20.85 0.46 -3.41
CA TYR A 115 -20.92 0.75 -1.98
C TYR A 115 -22.25 1.43 -1.65
N HIS A 116 -22.89 0.97 -0.58
CA HIS A 116 -24.11 1.57 -0.04
C HIS A 116 -23.80 2.22 1.30
N GLY A 117 -24.23 3.47 1.50
CA GLY A 117 -23.95 4.22 2.72
C GLY A 117 -22.62 4.99 2.68
N SER A 118 -21.98 5.12 3.84
CA SER A 118 -20.75 5.88 4.03
C SER A 118 -19.51 5.06 3.67
N VAL A 119 -18.56 5.69 2.98
CA VAL A 119 -17.28 5.07 2.60
C VAL A 119 -16.14 5.83 3.27
N ILE A 120 -15.34 5.11 4.05
CA ILE A 120 -14.11 5.62 4.66
C ILE A 120 -12.94 5.03 3.90
N THR A 121 -12.18 5.89 3.21
CA THR A 121 -10.93 5.50 2.54
C THR A 121 -9.73 5.93 3.36
N PHE A 122 -8.64 5.18 3.24
CA PHE A 122 -7.34 5.60 3.75
C PHE A 122 -6.23 4.93 2.95
N SER A 123 -5.08 5.58 2.92
CA SER A 123 -3.88 5.13 2.22
C SER A 123 -2.65 5.60 3.01
N HIS A 124 -1.51 4.95 2.77
CA HIS A 124 -0.27 5.36 3.43
C HIS A 124 0.28 6.67 2.85
N PHE A 125 0.09 6.89 1.54
CA PHE A 125 0.47 8.11 0.84
C PHE A 125 -0.78 8.81 0.31
N LEU A 126 -0.79 10.14 0.34
CA LEU A 126 -1.87 10.99 -0.16
C LEU A 126 -1.41 11.69 -1.45
#